data_AF-A0AAU1JLE6-F1
#
_entry.id   AF-A0AAU1JLE6-F1
#
_cell.length_a   1.000
_cell.length_b   1.000
_cell.length_c   1.000
_cell.angle_alpha   90.00
_cell.angle_beta   90.00
_cell.angle_gamma   90.00
#
_symmetry.space_group_name_H-M   'P 1'
#
loop_
_entity.id
_entity.type
_entity.pdbx_description
1 polymer ?
#
loop_
_entity_poly.entity_id
_entity_poly.type
_entity_poly.pdbx_seq_one_letter_code
_entity_poly.pdbx_strand_id
1 'polypeptide(L)'
;MEINDLTPAEEQVWRAFPLGESVDFRTADDEDVALGAGWGPERTVRAHVLRALLLNGPQEAGEIASLSLAGARITGRLDLQYATVDQPVRLRYCHFDDVPRFYASRLRELNFGDSVLPGLTAHAMRVDGVLRLTRSRFRGVVRLAGAKIAGSLFMEGSEIIAPDAEEPVLQLNQAAVGDDLRAAGLRTRGQIRLSGASVAGSVNFNTVDFRNPGDSAVDAEVLAVEGNFLLREARVEGWVGLRGARIAGRLDLSYTSLANPGGPALLASSTTMGELWLRESPPVQGGVVLRNAQIDVLLLEPEVLPEQVFLTSLAYTSLIPHETAERRLTMLERDGDGYVPHAYEELAAAYRRVGDDQAARRVQLAKQRRVRGTRPWYGRVWGYVQDATVGYGFRPLRACAWLLSLLAIGSLAYGLHHPHALKASEAPHFNPVFYTLDLLLPVISFGQEEAFAPEGWYQYLAYGLIITGWILATTVVTGVTRTVSRQ
;
A
#
# COMPACT_ATOMS: atom_id res chain seq x y z
N MET A 1 40.43 36.67 16.28
CA MET A 1 41.22 35.79 15.40
C MET A 1 41.26 36.50 14.07
N GLU A 2 42.40 37.11 13.75
CA GLU A 2 42.51 38.04 12.63
C GLU A 2 42.36 37.32 11.30
N ILE A 3 41.42 37.79 10.48
CA ILE A 3 41.15 37.30 9.12
C ILE A 3 42.04 38.13 8.18
N ASN A 4 43.36 38.06 8.37
CA ASN A 4 44.28 39.02 7.75
C ASN A 4 44.78 38.63 6.35
N ASP A 5 44.52 37.39 5.89
CA ASP A 5 44.96 36.91 4.58
C ASP A 5 43.79 36.34 3.77
N LEU A 6 42.81 37.18 3.39
CA LEU A 6 41.72 36.78 2.50
C LEU A 6 42.23 36.58 1.07
N THR A 7 41.78 35.54 0.38
CA THR A 7 42.02 35.41 -1.06
C THR A 7 41.12 36.40 -1.83
N PRO A 8 41.43 36.74 -3.10
CA PRO A 8 40.57 37.62 -3.90
C PRO A 8 39.12 37.13 -4.01
N ALA A 9 38.92 35.81 -4.09
CA ALA A 9 37.61 35.19 -4.08
C ALA A 9 36.88 35.40 -2.74
N GLU A 10 37.59 35.24 -1.63
CA GLU A 10 37.03 35.44 -0.29
C GLU A 10 36.73 36.91 0.00
N GLU A 11 37.55 37.85 -0.47
CA GLU A 11 37.28 39.29 -0.36
C GLU A 11 35.99 39.67 -1.11
N GLN A 12 35.77 39.10 -2.30
CA GLN A 12 34.55 39.33 -3.06
C GLN A 12 33.31 38.86 -2.29
N VAL A 13 33.38 37.66 -1.68
CA VAL A 13 32.30 37.15 -0.82
C VAL A 13 32.11 38.02 0.42
N TRP A 14 33.19 38.48 1.03
CA TRP A 14 33.16 39.33 2.22
C TRP A 14 32.46 40.67 1.97
N ARG A 15 32.70 41.28 0.79
CA ARG A 15 32.06 42.54 0.39
C ARG A 15 30.59 42.37 -0.01
N ALA A 16 30.25 41.26 -0.66
CA ALA A 16 28.89 40.98 -1.11
C ALA A 16 27.93 40.61 0.04
N PHE A 17 28.44 39.97 1.10
CA PHE A 17 27.64 39.50 2.23
C PHE A 17 26.77 40.58 2.91
N PRO A 18 27.30 41.76 3.35
CA PRO A 18 26.50 42.79 4.01
C PRO A 18 25.41 43.39 3.11
N LEU A 19 25.67 43.45 1.80
CA LEU A 19 24.75 43.95 0.76
C LEU A 19 23.71 42.89 0.33
N GLY A 20 23.91 41.63 0.72
CA GLY A 20 23.06 40.52 0.29
C GLY A 20 23.19 40.16 -1.19
N GLU A 21 24.23 40.65 -1.87
CA GLU A 21 24.49 40.37 -3.28
C GLU A 21 24.93 38.93 -3.51
N SER A 22 24.69 38.41 -4.72
CA SER A 22 25.10 37.06 -5.11
C SER A 22 26.45 37.07 -5.80
N VAL A 23 27.38 36.24 -5.32
CA VAL A 23 28.68 36.01 -5.98
C VAL A 23 28.60 34.71 -6.78
N ASP A 24 28.85 34.79 -8.09
CA ASP A 24 28.87 33.63 -8.99
C ASP A 24 30.25 33.49 -9.62
N PHE A 25 30.93 32.38 -9.35
CA PHE A 25 32.25 32.04 -9.89
C PHE A 25 32.17 31.06 -11.08
N ARG A 26 30.97 30.71 -11.55
CA ARG A 26 30.82 29.81 -12.71
C ARG A 26 31.30 30.49 -13.99
N THR A 27 31.94 29.71 -14.85
CA THR A 27 32.40 30.18 -16.17
C THR A 27 31.40 29.88 -17.28
N ALA A 28 30.58 28.85 -17.10
CA ALA A 28 29.49 28.45 -17.99
C ALA A 28 28.32 27.88 -17.17
N ASP A 29 27.12 27.88 -17.75
CA ASP A 29 25.93 27.39 -17.07
C ASP A 29 25.86 25.85 -16.97
N ASP A 30 26.60 25.14 -17.82
CA ASP A 30 26.65 23.67 -17.91
C ASP A 30 27.92 23.04 -17.28
N GLU A 31 28.68 23.83 -16.51
CA GLU A 31 29.91 23.36 -15.86
C GLU A 31 29.65 22.21 -14.86
N ASP A 32 30.37 21.08 -14.99
CA ASP A 32 30.21 19.94 -14.07
C ASP A 32 30.92 20.18 -12.73
N VAL A 33 30.12 20.45 -11.70
CA VAL A 33 30.53 20.67 -10.30
C VAL A 33 31.27 19.46 -9.70
N ALA A 34 31.10 18.26 -10.27
CA ALA A 34 31.81 17.07 -9.81
C ALA A 34 33.34 17.16 -10.05
N LEU A 35 33.77 17.96 -11.03
CA LEU A 35 35.17 18.28 -11.33
C LEU A 35 35.73 19.39 -10.42
N GLY A 36 34.94 19.86 -9.45
CA GLY A 36 35.29 20.96 -8.56
C GLY A 36 36.53 20.78 -7.70
N ALA A 37 36.99 19.54 -7.50
CA ALA A 37 38.25 19.25 -6.84
C ALA A 37 39.48 19.83 -7.59
N GLY A 38 39.36 20.09 -8.90
CA GLY A 38 40.41 20.70 -9.72
C GLY A 38 40.33 22.22 -9.81
N TRP A 39 39.34 22.86 -9.18
CA TRP A 39 39.16 24.31 -9.23
C TRP A 39 40.29 25.03 -8.48
N GLY A 40 40.79 26.11 -9.09
CA GLY A 40 41.93 26.88 -8.60
C GLY A 40 41.57 27.91 -7.52
N PRO A 41 42.56 28.68 -7.04
CA PRO A 41 42.39 29.66 -5.96
C PRO A 41 41.41 30.79 -6.31
N GLU A 42 41.17 31.06 -7.59
CA GLU A 42 40.26 32.10 -8.10
C GLU A 42 38.79 31.89 -7.70
N ARG A 43 38.42 30.68 -7.32
CA ARG A 43 37.06 30.30 -6.89
C ARG A 43 37.06 29.40 -5.66
N THR A 44 38.17 29.39 -4.93
CA THR A 44 38.32 28.62 -3.70
C THR A 44 38.05 29.52 -2.50
N VAL A 45 37.13 29.10 -1.64
CA VAL A 45 36.72 29.81 -0.43
C VAL A 45 36.91 28.89 0.76
N ARG A 46 37.63 29.33 1.80
CA ARG A 46 37.85 28.52 2.99
C ARG A 46 36.61 28.53 3.87
N ALA A 47 36.22 27.36 4.37
CA ALA A 47 35.02 27.17 5.19
C ALA A 47 35.04 27.98 6.49
N HIS A 48 36.22 28.25 7.06
CA HIS A 48 36.35 29.08 8.26
C HIS A 48 36.00 30.55 8.01
N VAL A 49 36.21 31.06 6.78
CA VAL A 49 35.81 32.42 6.38
C VAL A 49 34.29 32.51 6.28
N LEU A 50 33.66 31.52 5.64
CA LEU A 50 32.20 31.41 5.59
C LEU A 50 31.60 31.33 7.01
N ARG A 51 32.19 30.51 7.88
CA ARG A 51 31.79 30.44 9.29
C ARG A 51 31.92 31.78 10.00
N ALA A 52 33.01 32.52 9.78
CA ALA A 52 33.21 33.83 10.39
C ALA A 52 32.16 34.85 9.90
N LEU A 53 31.84 34.86 8.61
CA LEU A 53 30.78 35.70 8.02
C LEU A 53 29.40 35.38 8.62
N LEU A 54 29.06 34.10 8.77
CA LEU A 54 27.76 33.70 9.29
C LEU A 54 27.57 33.98 10.79
N LEU A 55 28.66 33.98 11.56
CA LEU A 55 28.60 34.19 13.01
C LEU A 55 28.82 35.66 13.42
N ASN A 56 29.71 36.37 12.72
CA ASN A 56 30.15 37.72 13.09
C ASN A 56 30.32 38.64 11.86
N GLY A 57 29.68 38.31 10.73
CA GLY A 57 29.82 39.07 9.50
C GLY A 57 29.34 40.52 9.63
N PRO A 58 29.92 41.44 8.84
CA PRO A 58 29.49 42.82 8.83
C PRO A 58 28.03 42.91 8.37
N GLN A 59 27.28 43.86 8.94
CA GLN A 59 25.92 44.19 8.53
C GLN A 59 25.85 45.67 8.16
N GLU A 60 25.21 45.98 7.05
CA GLU A 60 25.00 47.35 6.58
C GLU A 60 23.56 47.80 6.85
N ALA A 61 23.40 49.01 7.38
CA ALA A 61 22.09 49.51 7.78
C ALA A 61 21.21 49.75 6.55
N GLY A 62 20.04 49.09 6.51
CA GLY A 62 19.09 49.19 5.40
C GLY A 62 19.17 48.03 4.41
N GLU A 63 20.26 47.26 4.44
CA GLU A 63 20.43 46.06 3.60
C GLU A 63 20.17 44.78 4.39
N ILE A 64 19.89 43.69 3.66
CA ILE A 64 19.66 42.36 4.26
C ILE A 64 20.85 41.47 3.94
N ALA A 65 21.71 41.27 4.93
CA ALA A 65 22.86 40.41 4.79
C ALA A 65 22.45 38.98 4.39
N SER A 66 23.11 38.42 3.37
CA SER A 66 22.85 37.06 2.90
C SER A 66 24.13 36.43 2.36
N LEU A 67 24.33 35.14 2.65
CA LEU A 67 25.43 34.38 2.04
C LEU A 67 24.89 33.74 0.76
N SER A 68 25.17 34.34 -0.39
CA SER A 68 24.79 33.81 -1.70
C SER A 68 26.02 33.59 -2.57
N LEU A 69 26.40 32.32 -2.70
CA LEU A 69 27.58 31.88 -3.43
C LEU A 69 27.19 30.83 -4.47
N ALA A 70 27.74 30.96 -5.68
CA ALA A 70 27.63 29.99 -6.75
C ALA A 70 29.00 29.63 -7.34
N GLY A 71 29.22 28.36 -7.69
CA GLY A 71 30.42 27.92 -8.43
C GLY A 71 31.72 27.88 -7.64
N ALA A 72 31.67 27.80 -6.31
CA ALA A 72 32.84 27.85 -5.45
C ALA A 72 33.29 26.47 -4.93
N ARG A 73 34.60 26.29 -4.79
CA ARG A 73 35.18 25.18 -4.04
C ARG A 73 35.35 25.59 -2.57
N ILE A 74 34.71 24.86 -1.68
CA ILE A 74 34.74 25.11 -0.24
C ILE A 74 35.75 24.17 0.41
N THR A 75 36.85 24.74 0.88
CA THR A 75 37.97 24.01 1.47
C THR A 75 37.93 24.04 2.99
N GLY A 76 38.24 22.91 3.61
CA GLY A 76 38.11 22.72 5.05
C GLY A 76 36.66 22.49 5.50
N ARG A 77 36.50 22.17 6.79
CA ARG A 77 35.20 21.80 7.36
C ARG A 77 34.37 23.02 7.72
N LEU A 78 33.18 23.16 7.12
CA LEU A 78 32.17 24.12 7.55
C LEU A 78 31.46 23.60 8.80
N ASP A 79 31.85 24.12 9.96
CA ASP A 79 31.33 23.73 11.26
C ASP A 79 30.48 24.84 11.90
N LEU A 80 29.18 24.63 11.90
CA LEU A 80 28.15 25.52 12.47
C LEU A 80 27.33 24.78 13.54
N GLN A 81 27.93 23.80 14.22
CA GLN A 81 27.26 23.09 15.31
C GLN A 81 26.83 24.06 16.41
N TYR A 82 25.59 23.90 16.89
CA TYR A 82 24.95 24.77 17.90
C TYR A 82 24.86 26.26 17.54
N ALA A 83 25.20 26.63 16.30
CA ALA A 83 25.14 28.02 15.86
C ALA A 83 23.69 28.46 15.59
N THR A 84 23.42 29.75 15.80
CA THR A 84 22.22 30.41 15.28
C THR A 84 22.65 31.36 14.17
N VAL A 85 22.09 31.17 12.97
CA VAL A 85 22.38 31.97 11.79
C VAL A 85 21.07 32.54 11.26
N ASP A 86 20.93 33.85 11.37
CA ASP A 86 19.70 34.56 11.01
C ASP A 86 19.64 34.90 9.51
N GLN A 87 20.79 34.89 8.83
CA GLN A 87 20.92 35.17 7.41
C GLN A 87 20.63 33.92 6.57
N PRO A 88 20.00 34.05 5.38
CA PRO A 88 19.87 32.94 4.43
C PRO A 88 21.23 32.44 3.94
N VAL A 89 21.42 31.12 3.90
CA VAL A 89 22.63 30.46 3.40
C VAL A 89 22.33 29.76 2.08
N ARG A 90 22.83 30.33 0.98
CA ARG A 90 22.68 29.82 -0.39
C ARG A 90 24.05 29.51 -0.98
N LEU A 91 24.41 28.24 -1.02
CA LEU A 91 25.66 27.71 -1.55
C LEU A 91 25.29 26.78 -2.72
N ARG A 92 25.18 27.34 -3.92
CA ARG A 92 24.72 26.62 -5.13
C ARG A 92 25.91 26.23 -6.00
N TYR A 93 25.82 25.14 -6.75
CA TYR A 93 26.91 24.72 -7.66
C TYR A 93 28.28 24.66 -6.96
N CYS A 94 28.31 24.35 -5.67
CA CYS A 94 29.52 24.35 -4.86
C CYS A 94 30.11 22.95 -4.75
N HIS A 95 31.44 22.87 -4.62
CA HIS A 95 32.15 21.63 -4.33
C HIS A 95 32.69 21.68 -2.90
N PHE A 96 32.33 20.72 -2.05
CA PHE A 96 32.84 20.63 -0.68
C PHE A 96 33.93 19.57 -0.59
N ASP A 97 35.07 19.93 -0.01
CA ASP A 97 36.15 18.98 0.25
C ASP A 97 35.86 18.14 1.51
N ASP A 98 35.24 18.75 2.53
CA ASP A 98 34.93 18.13 3.83
C ASP A 98 33.42 18.09 4.12
N VAL A 99 32.99 17.14 4.95
CA VAL A 99 31.59 17.00 5.37
C VAL A 99 31.16 18.19 6.24
N PRO A 100 30.19 19.02 5.81
CA PRO A 100 29.69 20.13 6.60
C PRO A 100 28.86 19.64 7.81
N ARG A 101 28.96 20.38 8.92
CA ARG A 101 28.35 20.04 10.21
C ARG A 101 27.44 21.16 10.71
N PHE A 102 26.19 20.79 10.96
CA PHE A 102 25.08 21.65 11.38
C PHE A 102 24.31 21.06 12.58
N TYR A 103 24.96 20.19 13.36
CA TYR A 103 24.35 19.55 14.53
C TYR A 103 23.72 20.59 15.46
N ALA A 104 22.43 20.43 15.79
CA ALA A 104 21.66 21.30 16.68
C ALA A 104 21.77 22.80 16.34
N SER A 105 22.01 23.14 15.07
CA SER A 105 22.06 24.53 14.61
C SER A 105 20.66 25.07 14.28
N ARG A 106 20.50 26.38 14.32
CA ARG A 106 19.29 27.08 13.89
C ARG A 106 19.61 27.98 12.70
N LEU A 107 18.95 27.74 11.58
CA LEU A 107 19.17 28.47 10.34
C LEU A 107 17.84 29.05 9.84
N ARG A 108 17.89 30.20 9.18
CA ARG A 108 16.72 30.74 8.47
C ARG A 108 16.39 29.92 7.22
N GLU A 109 17.38 29.71 6.35
CA GLU A 109 17.26 28.93 5.13
C GLU A 109 18.61 28.30 4.81
N LEU A 110 18.60 27.08 4.25
CA LEU A 110 19.81 26.41 3.80
C LEU A 110 19.59 25.81 2.41
N ASN A 111 20.43 26.21 1.46
CA ASN A 111 20.34 25.78 0.08
C ASN A 111 21.71 25.30 -0.43
N PHE A 112 21.82 24.00 -0.68
CA PHE A 112 22.94 23.32 -1.32
C PHE A 112 22.61 22.83 -2.74
N GLY A 113 21.63 23.45 -3.40
CA GLY A 113 21.19 23.04 -4.72
C GLY A 113 22.35 22.93 -5.71
N ASP A 114 22.32 21.90 -6.55
CA ASP A 114 23.33 21.64 -7.58
C ASP A 114 24.77 21.46 -7.08
N SER A 115 24.95 21.25 -5.78
CA SER A 115 26.28 21.13 -5.16
C SER A 115 26.71 19.67 -4.99
N VAL A 116 28.02 19.47 -4.89
CA VAL A 116 28.64 18.16 -4.62
C VAL A 116 29.20 18.17 -3.21
N LEU A 117 28.74 17.24 -2.39
CA LEU A 117 29.12 17.13 -0.99
C LEU A 117 29.63 15.72 -0.66
N PRO A 118 30.63 15.57 0.21
CA PRO A 118 31.07 14.26 0.70
C PRO A 118 30.10 13.64 1.70
N GLY A 119 29.09 14.39 2.15
CA GLY A 119 28.04 13.99 3.09
C GLY A 119 27.40 15.23 3.72
N LEU A 120 26.49 15.05 4.66
CA LEU A 120 25.91 16.17 5.43
C LEU A 120 25.58 15.69 6.84
N THR A 121 26.07 16.38 7.87
CA THR A 121 25.73 16.06 9.26
C THR A 121 24.92 17.20 9.88
N ALA A 122 23.61 17.04 9.96
CA ALA A 122 22.65 18.05 10.38
C ALA A 122 21.59 17.49 11.34
N HIS A 123 22.01 16.62 12.26
CA HIS A 123 21.15 16.06 13.29
C HIS A 123 20.57 17.17 14.20
N ALA A 124 19.29 17.08 14.53
CA ALA A 124 18.56 18.06 15.34
C ALA A 124 18.64 19.52 14.82
N MET A 125 19.03 19.73 13.56
CA MET A 125 19.05 21.05 12.94
C MET A 125 17.63 21.63 12.84
N ARG A 126 17.49 22.91 13.12
CA ARG A 126 16.25 23.65 12.91
C ARG A 126 16.40 24.60 11.72
N VAL A 127 15.48 24.53 10.77
CA VAL A 127 15.38 25.46 9.65
C VAL A 127 14.02 26.14 9.71
N ASP A 128 14.00 27.46 9.89
CA ASP A 128 12.75 28.23 10.02
C ASP A 128 12.06 28.47 8.65
N GLY A 129 12.79 28.28 7.55
CA GLY A 129 12.27 28.27 6.18
C GLY A 129 12.44 26.90 5.52
N VAL A 130 13.10 26.85 4.37
CA VAL A 130 13.26 25.65 3.54
C VAL A 130 14.68 25.08 3.60
N LEU A 131 14.78 23.76 3.47
CA LEU A 131 16.04 23.07 3.22
C LEU A 131 16.05 22.58 1.78
N ARG A 132 16.95 23.11 0.95
CA ARG A 132 17.06 22.76 -0.46
C ARG A 132 18.35 22.01 -0.76
N LEU A 133 18.21 20.76 -1.18
CA LEU A 133 19.24 19.84 -1.67
C LEU A 133 18.91 19.35 -3.09
N THR A 134 18.12 20.13 -3.84
CA THR A 134 17.69 19.82 -5.22
C THR A 134 18.92 19.63 -6.12
N ARG A 135 18.96 18.53 -6.88
CA ARG A 135 20.05 18.17 -7.82
C ARG A 135 21.45 18.11 -7.18
N SER A 136 21.54 18.01 -5.85
CA SER A 136 22.82 17.84 -5.16
C SER A 136 23.31 16.39 -5.27
N ARG A 137 24.63 16.18 -5.31
CA ARG A 137 25.25 14.84 -5.30
C ARG A 137 26.00 14.62 -4.00
N PHE A 138 25.64 13.57 -3.27
CA PHE A 138 26.26 13.17 -2.03
C PHE A 138 27.07 11.89 -2.23
N ARG A 139 28.37 11.96 -1.95
CA ARG A 139 29.28 10.79 -1.97
C ARG A 139 29.32 10.00 -0.66
N GLY A 140 28.53 10.44 0.32
CA GLY A 140 28.47 9.87 1.66
C GLY A 140 27.10 10.11 2.29
N VAL A 141 26.99 9.77 3.57
CA VAL A 141 25.71 9.76 4.31
C VAL A 141 25.18 11.17 4.55
N VAL A 142 23.86 11.33 4.39
CA VAL A 142 23.08 12.53 4.74
C VAL A 142 22.31 12.27 6.02
N ARG A 143 22.72 12.93 7.12
CA ARG A 143 22.11 12.80 8.45
C ARG A 143 21.28 14.04 8.79
N LEU A 144 19.96 13.88 8.74
CA LEU A 144 18.94 14.87 9.10
C LEU A 144 18.01 14.34 10.22
N ALA A 145 18.48 13.35 10.97
CA ALA A 145 17.78 12.76 12.09
C ALA A 145 17.37 13.84 13.13
N GLY A 146 16.10 13.86 13.51
CA GLY A 146 15.55 14.85 14.46
C GLY A 146 15.49 16.29 13.93
N ALA A 147 15.81 16.54 12.65
CA ALA A 147 15.77 17.88 12.09
C ALA A 147 14.33 18.42 12.05
N LYS A 148 14.17 19.71 12.32
CA LYS A 148 12.89 20.42 12.29
C LYS A 148 12.93 21.47 11.19
N ILE A 149 12.22 21.23 10.10
CA ILE A 149 12.16 22.10 8.94
C ILE A 149 10.75 22.68 8.92
N ALA A 150 10.61 23.98 9.15
CA ALA A 150 9.30 24.62 9.21
C ALA A 150 8.63 24.68 7.84
N GLY A 151 9.40 24.80 6.75
CA GLY A 151 8.90 24.69 5.38
C GLY A 151 9.12 23.31 4.77
N SER A 152 9.33 23.29 3.46
CA SER A 152 9.58 22.07 2.67
C SER A 152 11.05 21.62 2.66
N LEU A 153 11.25 20.30 2.53
CA LEU A 153 12.54 19.68 2.20
C LEU A 153 12.56 19.31 0.73
N PHE A 154 13.42 19.96 -0.04
CA PHE A 154 13.59 19.74 -1.48
C PHE A 154 14.84 18.91 -1.75
N MET A 155 14.70 17.80 -2.47
CA MET A 155 15.75 16.85 -2.85
C MET A 155 15.54 16.33 -4.28
N GLU A 156 14.77 17.04 -5.10
CA GLU A 156 14.41 16.57 -6.44
C GLU A 156 15.67 16.38 -7.32
N GLY A 157 15.75 15.25 -8.00
CA GLY A 157 16.87 14.88 -8.87
C GLY A 157 18.22 14.76 -8.15
N SER A 158 18.24 14.72 -6.82
CA SER A 158 19.49 14.51 -6.07
C SER A 158 19.93 13.05 -6.11
N GLU A 159 21.22 12.83 -5.82
CA GLU A 159 21.83 11.52 -5.84
C GLU A 159 22.62 11.29 -4.54
N ILE A 160 22.35 10.18 -3.86
CA ILE A 160 23.06 9.78 -2.64
C ILE A 160 23.64 8.39 -2.86
N ILE A 161 24.95 8.34 -3.11
CA ILE A 161 25.67 7.11 -3.36
C ILE A 161 26.82 7.04 -2.36
N ALA A 162 26.68 6.14 -1.39
CA ALA A 162 27.68 5.87 -0.37
C ALA A 162 27.91 4.34 -0.31
N PRO A 163 28.69 3.78 -1.25
CA PRO A 163 28.81 2.33 -1.40
C PRO A 163 29.46 1.64 -0.19
N ASP A 164 30.32 2.36 0.53
CA ASP A 164 31.03 1.87 1.71
C ASP A 164 30.29 2.18 3.03
N ALA A 165 29.06 2.69 2.97
CA ALA A 165 28.31 3.04 4.17
C ALA A 165 27.65 1.80 4.79
N GLU A 166 28.01 1.50 6.04
CA GLU A 166 27.33 0.49 6.88
C GLU A 166 26.02 1.03 7.50
N GLU A 167 25.81 2.35 7.40
CA GLU A 167 24.64 3.05 7.93
C GLU A 167 23.64 3.40 6.82
N PRO A 168 22.36 3.69 7.16
CA PRO A 168 21.42 4.24 6.19
C PRO A 168 21.97 5.52 5.56
N VAL A 169 21.89 5.61 4.23
CA VAL A 169 22.50 6.70 3.44
C VAL A 169 21.74 8.02 3.55
N LEU A 170 20.44 7.96 3.82
CA LEU A 170 19.60 9.10 4.14
C LEU A 170 18.85 8.85 5.44
N GLN A 171 19.18 9.62 6.47
CA GLN A 171 18.58 9.50 7.79
C GLN A 171 17.68 10.71 8.08
N LEU A 172 16.38 10.47 8.13
CA LEU A 172 15.33 11.43 8.45
C LEU A 172 14.49 10.94 9.65
N ASN A 173 15.03 10.00 10.45
CA ASN A 173 14.33 9.47 11.61
C ASN A 173 13.96 10.60 12.58
N GLN A 174 12.70 10.61 13.05
CA GLN A 174 12.16 11.64 13.93
C GLN A 174 12.26 13.08 13.38
N ALA A 175 12.46 13.25 12.07
CA ALA A 175 12.43 14.57 11.44
C ALA A 175 10.98 15.10 11.38
N ALA A 176 10.83 16.42 11.47
CA ALA A 176 9.56 17.10 11.28
C ALA A 176 9.68 18.09 10.12
N VAL A 177 8.85 17.90 9.09
CA VAL A 177 8.74 18.78 7.92
C VAL A 177 7.36 19.44 7.94
N GLY A 178 7.33 20.77 8.00
CA GLY A 178 6.11 21.55 8.15
C GLY A 178 5.27 21.66 6.88
N ASP A 179 5.88 21.44 5.72
CA ASP A 179 5.20 21.36 4.43
C ASP A 179 5.49 20.00 3.74
N ASP A 180 5.95 20.00 2.49
CA ASP A 180 6.20 18.82 1.69
C ASP A 180 7.66 18.30 1.82
N LEU A 181 7.81 16.97 1.74
CA LEU A 181 9.07 16.31 1.41
C LEU A 181 9.09 16.00 -0.09
N ARG A 182 9.84 16.77 -0.88
CA ARG A 182 9.89 16.64 -2.33
C ARG A 182 11.21 16.04 -2.78
N ALA A 183 11.17 14.81 -3.25
CA ALA A 183 12.35 14.05 -3.64
C ALA A 183 12.09 13.28 -4.94
N ALA A 184 11.33 13.88 -5.85
CA ALA A 184 11.07 13.29 -7.16
C ALA A 184 12.38 13.10 -7.93
N GLY A 185 12.60 11.91 -8.51
CA GLY A 185 13.83 11.56 -9.20
C GLY A 185 15.06 11.39 -8.29
N LEU A 186 14.89 11.30 -6.97
CA LEU A 186 15.97 10.96 -6.03
C LEU A 186 16.53 9.56 -6.36
N ARG A 187 17.86 9.45 -6.43
CA ARG A 187 18.56 8.18 -6.62
C ARG A 187 19.36 7.83 -5.37
N THR A 188 19.18 6.62 -4.85
CA THR A 188 19.93 6.15 -3.68
C THR A 188 20.47 4.74 -3.87
N ARG A 189 21.66 4.51 -3.31
CA ARG A 189 22.22 3.16 -3.10
C ARG A 189 22.43 2.97 -1.60
N GLY A 190 21.60 2.13 -0.98
CA GLY A 190 21.53 1.93 0.47
C GLY A 190 20.18 2.34 1.07
N GLN A 191 20.00 2.08 2.36
CA GLN A 191 18.73 2.30 3.08
C GLN A 191 18.40 3.79 3.26
N ILE A 192 17.14 4.16 3.05
CA ILE A 192 16.54 5.43 3.49
C ILE A 192 15.74 5.17 4.76
N ARG A 193 16.00 5.93 5.83
CA ARG A 193 15.29 5.80 7.12
C ARG A 193 14.47 7.03 7.44
N LEU A 194 13.16 6.86 7.53
CA LEU A 194 12.12 7.85 7.85
C LEU A 194 11.37 7.49 9.14
N SER A 195 11.90 6.56 9.95
CA SER A 195 11.20 6.03 11.12
C SER A 195 10.81 7.13 12.11
N GLY A 196 9.52 7.23 12.41
CA GLY A 196 8.91 8.25 13.26
C GLY A 196 9.00 9.69 12.73
N ALA A 197 9.30 9.89 11.45
CA ALA A 197 9.23 11.20 10.84
C ALA A 197 7.77 11.68 10.75
N SER A 198 7.59 13.01 10.70
CA SER A 198 6.30 13.66 10.49
C SER A 198 6.39 14.66 9.35
N VAL A 199 5.45 14.60 8.42
CA VAL A 199 5.34 15.49 7.26
C VAL A 199 3.92 16.03 7.23
N ALA A 200 3.75 17.33 7.48
CA ALA A 200 2.44 17.97 7.50
C ALA A 200 1.85 18.22 6.10
N GLY A 201 2.67 18.15 5.05
CA GLY A 201 2.25 18.09 3.66
C GLY A 201 2.32 16.67 3.09
N SER A 202 2.78 16.57 1.84
CA SER A 202 2.92 15.30 1.13
C SER A 202 4.38 14.85 1.03
N VAL A 203 4.60 13.54 0.94
CA VAL A 203 5.87 12.92 0.56
C VAL A 203 5.82 12.58 -0.92
N ASN A 204 6.74 13.11 -1.71
CA ASN A 204 6.82 12.88 -3.15
C ASN A 204 8.14 12.20 -3.53
N PHE A 205 8.06 10.90 -3.76
CA PHE A 205 9.11 10.03 -4.30
C PHE A 205 8.72 9.51 -5.70
N ASN A 206 8.08 10.32 -6.54
CA ASN A 206 7.85 9.93 -7.92
C ASN A 206 9.19 9.76 -8.66
N THR A 207 9.24 8.84 -9.63
CA THR A 207 10.39 8.60 -10.52
C THR A 207 11.73 8.27 -9.84
N VAL A 208 11.68 7.83 -8.58
CA VAL A 208 12.88 7.47 -7.80
C VAL A 208 13.49 6.14 -8.24
N ASP A 209 14.79 5.98 -7.98
CA ASP A 209 15.54 4.73 -8.14
C ASP A 209 16.23 4.43 -6.81
N PHE A 210 15.63 3.56 -6.00
CA PHE A 210 16.11 3.16 -4.69
C PHE A 210 16.63 1.73 -4.75
N ARG A 211 17.90 1.53 -4.39
CA ARG A 211 18.52 0.21 -4.44
C ARG A 211 19.18 -0.15 -3.12
N ASN A 212 18.63 -1.16 -2.46
CA ASN A 212 19.24 -1.85 -1.34
C ASN A 212 18.81 -3.34 -1.36
N PRO A 213 19.30 -4.13 -2.34
CA PRO A 213 18.80 -5.48 -2.59
C PRO A 213 19.03 -6.40 -1.39
N GLY A 214 18.01 -7.18 -1.03
CA GLY A 214 18.05 -8.11 0.12
C GLY A 214 17.83 -7.45 1.48
N ASP A 215 17.75 -6.13 1.54
CA ASP A 215 17.49 -5.37 2.76
C ASP A 215 16.44 -4.26 2.50
N SER A 216 16.26 -3.37 3.46
CA SER A 216 15.31 -2.28 3.43
C SER A 216 15.77 -1.18 2.49
N ALA A 217 15.02 -0.92 1.42
CA ALA A 217 15.24 0.28 0.61
C ALA A 217 14.71 1.53 1.32
N VAL A 218 13.51 1.40 1.91
CA VAL A 218 12.84 2.48 2.65
C VAL A 218 12.28 1.91 3.94
N ASP A 219 12.75 2.43 5.08
CA ASP A 219 12.21 2.14 6.41
C ASP A 219 11.47 3.38 6.92
N ALA A 220 10.14 3.36 6.85
CA ALA A 220 9.25 4.41 7.28
C ALA A 220 8.29 3.92 8.38
N GLU A 221 8.83 3.19 9.37
CA GLU A 221 8.05 2.76 10.54
C GLU A 221 7.49 3.96 11.33
N VAL A 222 6.21 3.92 11.68
CA VAL A 222 5.50 5.00 12.41
C VAL A 222 5.61 6.38 11.71
N LEU A 223 5.77 6.41 10.39
CA LEU A 223 5.73 7.65 9.62
C LEU A 223 4.33 8.27 9.69
N ALA A 224 4.25 9.59 9.93
CA ALA A 224 3.01 10.36 9.82
C ALA A 224 3.06 11.30 8.62
N VAL A 225 2.09 11.19 7.72
CA VAL A 225 1.90 12.07 6.55
C VAL A 225 0.46 12.56 6.53
N GLU A 226 0.26 13.87 6.64
CA GLU A 226 -1.09 14.47 6.58
C GLU A 226 -1.63 14.59 5.14
N GLY A 227 -0.73 14.68 4.16
CA GLY A 227 -1.06 14.66 2.75
C GLY A 227 -0.96 13.26 2.13
N ASN A 228 -0.35 13.20 0.95
CA ASN A 228 -0.18 11.96 0.18
C ASN A 228 1.25 11.42 0.28
N PHE A 229 1.40 10.11 0.19
CA PHE A 229 2.68 9.46 -0.07
C PHE A 229 2.70 8.98 -1.53
N LEU A 230 3.43 9.69 -2.38
CA LEU A 230 3.48 9.44 -3.82
C LEU A 230 4.78 8.71 -4.16
N LEU A 231 4.68 7.52 -4.73
CA LEU A 231 5.79 6.70 -5.19
C LEU A 231 5.42 6.12 -6.56
N ARG A 232 5.12 6.99 -7.54
CA ARG A 232 4.75 6.61 -8.91
C ARG A 232 5.96 6.48 -9.82
N GLU A 233 5.87 5.59 -10.79
CA GLU A 233 6.94 5.37 -11.79
C GLU A 233 8.31 5.09 -11.13
N ALA A 234 8.28 4.51 -9.92
CA ALA A 234 9.47 4.29 -9.13
C ALA A 234 10.07 2.90 -9.38
N ARG A 235 11.37 2.78 -9.17
CA ARG A 235 12.07 1.49 -9.09
C ARG A 235 12.62 1.31 -7.69
N VAL A 236 12.18 0.25 -7.02
CA VAL A 236 12.66 -0.09 -5.68
C VAL A 236 13.15 -1.53 -5.66
N GLU A 237 14.45 -1.68 -5.41
CA GLU A 237 15.09 -2.98 -5.14
C GLU A 237 15.38 -3.08 -3.64
N GLY A 238 14.78 -4.06 -2.97
CA GLY A 238 14.67 -4.14 -1.52
C GLY A 238 13.23 -3.92 -1.04
N TRP A 239 13.02 -3.88 0.28
CA TRP A 239 11.67 -3.75 0.85
C TRP A 239 11.32 -2.32 1.28
N VAL A 240 10.03 -1.98 1.16
CA VAL A 240 9.43 -0.73 1.64
C VAL A 240 8.62 -1.02 2.90
N GLY A 241 9.05 -0.47 4.03
CA GLY A 241 8.39 -0.63 5.33
C GLY A 241 7.60 0.59 5.72
N LEU A 242 6.32 0.39 6.01
CA LEU A 242 5.34 1.39 6.43
C LEU A 242 4.59 0.92 7.69
N ARG A 243 5.24 0.07 8.49
CA ARG A 243 4.62 -0.51 9.68
C ARG A 243 4.18 0.58 10.65
N GLY A 244 2.91 0.58 11.03
CA GLY A 244 2.34 1.58 11.93
C GLY A 244 2.26 3.00 11.34
N ALA A 245 2.55 3.18 10.05
CA ALA A 245 2.47 4.49 9.42
C ALA A 245 1.01 4.99 9.34
N ARG A 246 0.85 6.31 9.31
CA ARG A 246 -0.43 6.99 9.15
C ARG A 246 -0.32 7.94 7.97
N ILE A 247 -1.12 7.71 6.94
CA ILE A 247 -1.13 8.51 5.71
C ILE A 247 -2.56 9.00 5.53
N ALA A 248 -2.87 10.23 5.92
CA ALA A 248 -4.26 10.70 5.90
C ALA A 248 -4.85 10.74 4.48
N GLY A 249 -4.03 11.07 3.47
CA GLY A 249 -4.40 10.97 2.07
C GLY A 249 -4.17 9.57 1.49
N ARG A 250 -3.50 9.51 0.34
CA ARG A 250 -3.26 8.25 -0.39
C ARG A 250 -1.80 7.83 -0.42
N LEU A 251 -1.58 6.51 -0.42
CA LEU A 251 -0.34 5.87 -0.83
C LEU A 251 -0.47 5.45 -2.30
N ASP A 252 0.27 6.11 -3.18
CA ASP A 252 0.21 5.86 -4.62
C ASP A 252 1.48 5.16 -5.14
N LEU A 253 1.32 3.89 -5.52
CA LEU A 253 2.34 3.01 -6.06
C LEU A 253 2.08 2.67 -7.53
N SER A 254 1.37 3.53 -8.26
CA SER A 254 1.05 3.31 -9.67
C SER A 254 2.32 3.32 -10.53
N TYR A 255 2.40 2.40 -11.51
CA TYR A 255 3.55 2.25 -12.42
C TYR A 255 4.89 1.92 -11.74
N THR A 256 4.85 1.39 -10.52
CA THR A 256 6.06 1.19 -9.70
C THR A 256 6.51 -0.26 -9.70
N SER A 257 7.81 -0.45 -9.92
CA SER A 257 8.48 -1.75 -9.86
C SER A 257 9.03 -1.98 -8.45
N LEU A 258 8.38 -2.86 -7.69
CA LEU A 258 8.86 -3.33 -6.39
C LEU A 258 9.48 -4.72 -6.52
N ALA A 259 10.75 -4.85 -6.13
CA ALA A 259 11.47 -6.12 -6.20
C ALA A 259 12.27 -6.41 -4.93
N ASN A 260 11.88 -7.46 -4.22
CA ASN A 260 12.63 -8.07 -3.13
C ASN A 260 12.49 -9.60 -3.20
N PRO A 261 13.20 -10.28 -4.12
CA PRO A 261 13.06 -11.73 -4.29
C PRO A 261 13.46 -12.46 -3.01
N GLY A 262 12.64 -13.43 -2.59
CA GLY A 262 12.87 -14.21 -1.37
C GLY A 262 12.34 -13.58 -0.07
N GLY A 263 11.78 -12.37 -0.13
CA GLY A 263 11.19 -11.68 1.02
C GLY A 263 9.95 -10.85 0.67
N PRO A 264 9.37 -10.13 1.65
CA PRO A 264 8.31 -9.16 1.39
C PRO A 264 8.88 -7.91 0.71
N ALA A 265 8.25 -7.43 -0.37
CA ALA A 265 8.62 -6.19 -1.04
C ALA A 265 7.90 -4.97 -0.45
N LEU A 266 6.67 -5.14 0.03
CA LEU A 266 5.89 -4.10 0.70
C LEU A 266 5.41 -4.59 2.07
N LEU A 267 5.74 -3.84 3.11
CA LEU A 267 5.41 -4.12 4.51
C LEU A 267 4.56 -2.99 5.10
N ALA A 268 3.24 -3.01 4.87
CA ALA A 268 2.29 -2.03 5.42
C ALA A 268 1.41 -2.66 6.51
N SER A 269 2.07 -3.17 7.56
CA SER A 269 1.38 -3.76 8.71
C SER A 269 0.89 -2.69 9.69
N SER A 270 -0.35 -2.82 10.17
CA SER A 270 -0.96 -1.89 11.13
C SER A 270 -0.97 -0.43 10.64
N THR A 271 -1.02 -0.23 9.33
CA THR A 271 -1.02 1.09 8.69
C THR A 271 -2.45 1.61 8.56
N THR A 272 -2.66 2.91 8.77
CA THR A 272 -3.94 3.58 8.48
C THR A 272 -3.74 4.53 7.31
N MET A 273 -4.54 4.38 6.26
CA MET A 273 -4.50 5.31 5.12
C MET A 273 -5.87 5.53 4.48
N GLY A 274 -6.06 6.70 3.86
CA GLY A 274 -7.27 6.96 3.09
C GLY A 274 -7.36 6.04 1.87
N GLU A 275 -6.32 6.03 1.03
CA GLU A 275 -6.33 5.20 -0.17
C GLU A 275 -4.99 4.49 -0.42
N LEU A 276 -5.05 3.27 -0.95
CA LEU A 276 -3.88 2.54 -1.46
C LEU A 276 -4.06 2.26 -2.94
N TRP A 277 -3.18 2.79 -3.78
CA TRP A 277 -3.23 2.60 -5.23
C TRP A 277 -2.07 1.74 -5.71
N LEU A 278 -2.39 0.59 -6.28
CA LEU A 278 -1.48 -0.35 -6.91
C LEU A 278 -2.07 -0.76 -8.26
N ARG A 279 -1.79 0.05 -9.31
CA ARG A 279 -2.30 -0.12 -10.68
C ARG A 279 -1.22 0.06 -11.72
N GLU A 280 -1.40 -0.59 -12.87
CA GLU A 280 -0.54 -0.47 -14.06
C GLU A 280 0.95 -0.66 -13.74
N SER A 281 1.23 -1.44 -12.71
CA SER A 281 2.56 -1.77 -12.24
C SER A 281 2.95 -3.16 -12.72
N PRO A 282 4.24 -3.44 -12.95
CA PRO A 282 4.69 -4.82 -13.13
C PRO A 282 4.34 -5.65 -11.88
N PRO A 283 4.14 -6.98 -12.01
CA PRO A 283 3.88 -7.84 -10.86
C PRO A 283 4.96 -7.66 -9.79
N VAL A 284 4.52 -7.45 -8.55
CA VAL A 284 5.44 -7.27 -7.41
C VAL A 284 6.29 -8.54 -7.25
N GLN A 285 7.61 -8.39 -7.26
CA GLN A 285 8.52 -9.52 -7.04
C GLN A 285 8.83 -9.62 -5.53
N GLY A 286 8.17 -10.55 -4.84
CA GLY A 286 8.23 -10.67 -3.38
C GLY A 286 6.85 -10.57 -2.75
N GLY A 287 6.76 -10.69 -1.43
CA GLY A 287 5.47 -10.67 -0.72
C GLY A 287 4.89 -9.26 -0.50
N VAL A 288 3.56 -9.15 -0.41
CA VAL A 288 2.88 -7.91 0.03
C VAL A 288 2.17 -8.18 1.35
N VAL A 289 2.55 -7.44 2.39
CA VAL A 289 2.00 -7.59 3.74
C VAL A 289 1.12 -6.39 4.08
N LEU A 290 -0.18 -6.62 4.28
CA LEU A 290 -1.19 -5.63 4.64
C LEU A 290 -1.90 -6.00 5.96
N ARG A 291 -1.21 -6.72 6.84
CA ARG A 291 -1.79 -7.24 8.09
C ARG A 291 -2.26 -6.11 8.99
N ASN A 292 -3.47 -6.19 9.52
CA ASN A 292 -4.09 -5.17 10.38
C ASN A 292 -4.15 -3.77 9.76
N ALA A 293 -4.03 -3.64 8.44
CA ALA A 293 -4.12 -2.34 7.78
C ALA A 293 -5.58 -1.88 7.69
N GLN A 294 -5.79 -0.57 7.79
CA GLN A 294 -7.09 0.09 7.64
C GLN A 294 -7.01 1.05 6.46
N ILE A 295 -7.78 0.78 5.42
CA ILE A 295 -7.70 1.50 4.14
C ILE A 295 -9.12 1.89 3.69
N ASP A 296 -9.44 3.15 3.46
CA ASP A 296 -10.80 3.47 3.00
C ASP A 296 -11.04 2.96 1.57
N VAL A 297 -10.15 3.28 0.64
CA VAL A 297 -10.22 2.83 -0.75
C VAL A 297 -8.98 2.02 -1.11
N LEU A 298 -9.18 0.73 -1.37
CA LEU A 298 -8.13 -0.15 -1.89
C LEU A 298 -8.27 -0.27 -3.40
N LEU A 299 -7.39 0.40 -4.15
CA LEU A 299 -7.26 0.20 -5.58
C LEU A 299 -6.12 -0.79 -5.82
N LEU A 300 -6.48 -2.02 -6.14
CA LEU A 300 -5.55 -3.13 -6.30
C LEU A 300 -5.93 -3.92 -7.53
N GLU A 301 -5.08 -3.93 -8.54
CA GLU A 301 -5.29 -4.72 -9.76
C GLU A 301 -4.82 -6.17 -9.57
N PRO A 302 -5.64 -7.18 -9.95
CA PRO A 302 -5.26 -8.60 -9.82
C PRO A 302 -3.95 -8.98 -10.52
N GLU A 303 -3.58 -8.25 -11.57
CA GLU A 303 -2.39 -8.48 -12.39
C GLU A 303 -1.10 -8.11 -11.65
N VAL A 304 -1.18 -7.15 -10.71
CA VAL A 304 -0.03 -6.63 -9.97
C VAL A 304 0.29 -7.50 -8.75
N LEU A 305 -0.68 -8.32 -8.30
CA LEU A 305 -0.57 -9.14 -7.11
C LEU A 305 0.62 -10.12 -7.19
N PRO A 306 1.46 -10.21 -6.15
CA PRO A 306 2.51 -11.21 -6.07
C PRO A 306 1.96 -12.62 -5.85
N GLU A 307 2.86 -13.61 -5.78
CA GLU A 307 2.51 -14.99 -5.41
C GLU A 307 2.08 -15.13 -3.94
N GLN A 308 2.59 -14.28 -3.05
CA GLN A 308 2.31 -14.32 -1.61
C GLN A 308 1.80 -12.97 -1.12
N VAL A 309 0.61 -12.98 -0.53
CA VAL A 309 0.04 -11.82 0.16
C VAL A 309 -0.29 -12.17 1.60
N PHE A 310 -0.36 -11.18 2.48
CA PHE A 310 -0.76 -11.39 3.87
C PHE A 310 -1.82 -10.36 4.25
N LEU A 311 -3.06 -10.82 4.36
CA LEU A 311 -4.25 -9.96 4.47
C LEU A 311 -4.97 -10.11 5.80
N THR A 312 -4.33 -10.76 6.78
CA THR A 312 -4.89 -10.98 8.12
C THR A 312 -5.36 -9.65 8.74
N SER A 313 -6.66 -9.58 9.05
CA SER A 313 -7.33 -8.39 9.63
C SER A 313 -7.20 -7.11 8.79
N LEU A 314 -7.02 -7.22 7.48
CA LEU A 314 -7.12 -6.09 6.56
C LEU A 314 -8.58 -5.62 6.48
N ALA A 315 -8.82 -4.34 6.77
CA ALA A 315 -10.14 -3.72 6.64
C ALA A 315 -10.12 -2.69 5.52
N TYR A 316 -11.14 -2.72 4.66
CA TYR A 316 -11.35 -1.68 3.65
C TYR A 316 -12.80 -1.37 3.35
N THR A 317 -13.08 -0.12 2.97
CA THR A 317 -14.44 0.32 2.66
C THR A 317 -14.84 0.02 1.22
N SER A 318 -13.94 0.26 0.26
CA SER A 318 -14.16 0.01 -1.16
C SER A 318 -12.97 -0.68 -1.79
N LEU A 319 -13.24 -1.56 -2.77
CA LEU A 319 -12.23 -2.29 -3.54
C LEU A 319 -12.42 -1.98 -5.03
N ILE A 320 -11.40 -1.38 -5.65
CA ILE A 320 -11.42 -0.90 -7.04
C ILE A 320 -10.24 -1.55 -7.80
N PRO A 321 -10.34 -1.80 -9.12
CA PRO A 321 -11.56 -1.74 -9.93
C PRO A 321 -12.60 -2.79 -9.52
N HIS A 322 -13.86 -2.54 -9.86
CA HIS A 322 -14.92 -3.53 -9.67
C HIS A 322 -14.65 -4.72 -10.61
N GLU A 323 -14.36 -5.87 -10.02
CA GLU A 323 -13.98 -7.09 -10.72
C GLU A 323 -14.90 -8.24 -10.33
N THR A 324 -14.89 -9.31 -11.12
CA THR A 324 -15.66 -10.50 -10.77
C THR A 324 -15.13 -11.14 -9.48
N ALA A 325 -16.04 -11.69 -8.67
CA ALA A 325 -15.68 -12.38 -7.43
C ALA A 325 -14.62 -13.47 -7.63
N GLU A 326 -14.65 -14.18 -8.76
CA GLU A 326 -13.71 -15.26 -9.07
C GLU A 326 -12.27 -14.74 -9.21
N ARG A 327 -12.07 -13.61 -9.89
CA ARG A 327 -10.75 -12.97 -9.99
C ARG A 327 -10.28 -12.49 -8.62
N ARG A 328 -11.15 -11.87 -7.82
CA ARG A 328 -10.80 -11.38 -6.48
C ARG A 328 -10.53 -12.49 -5.48
N LEU A 329 -11.15 -13.67 -5.62
CA LEU A 329 -10.89 -14.81 -4.75
C LEU A 329 -9.45 -15.34 -4.90
N THR A 330 -8.85 -15.23 -6.08
CA THR A 330 -7.45 -15.63 -6.29
C THR A 330 -6.49 -14.88 -5.37
N MET A 331 -6.79 -13.62 -5.05
CA MET A 331 -6.02 -12.83 -4.08
C MET A 331 -6.04 -13.47 -2.69
N LEU A 332 -7.20 -13.97 -2.24
CA LEU A 332 -7.35 -14.62 -0.93
C LEU A 332 -6.76 -16.04 -0.91
N GLU A 333 -6.67 -16.69 -2.06
CA GLU A 333 -6.03 -18.01 -2.19
C GLU A 333 -4.51 -17.94 -2.12
N ARG A 334 -3.93 -16.78 -2.46
CA ARG A 334 -2.50 -16.47 -2.36
C ARG A 334 -2.07 -15.99 -0.97
N ASP A 335 -2.97 -16.03 0.02
CA ASP A 335 -2.62 -15.64 1.38
C ASP A 335 -1.66 -16.65 2.01
N GLY A 336 -0.48 -16.17 2.43
CA GLY A 336 0.56 -16.98 3.06
C GLY A 336 0.16 -17.53 4.43
N ASP A 337 -0.82 -16.92 5.11
CA ASP A 337 -1.39 -17.41 6.38
C ASP A 337 -2.42 -18.54 6.16
N GLY A 338 -2.67 -18.93 4.91
CA GLY A 338 -3.55 -20.03 4.53
C GLY A 338 -5.02 -19.60 4.49
N TYR A 339 -5.88 -20.21 5.30
CA TYR A 339 -7.30 -19.87 5.31
C TYR A 339 -7.62 -18.81 6.36
N VAL A 340 -7.84 -17.58 5.92
CA VAL A 340 -8.22 -16.43 6.76
C VAL A 340 -9.72 -16.13 6.59
N PRO A 341 -10.61 -16.55 7.51
CA PRO A 341 -12.06 -16.40 7.33
C PRO A 341 -12.54 -14.95 7.21
N HIS A 342 -11.89 -14.04 7.93
CA HIS A 342 -12.25 -12.62 7.98
C HIS A 342 -12.06 -11.92 6.63
N ALA A 343 -11.00 -12.26 5.88
CA ALA A 343 -10.75 -11.65 4.57
C ALA A 343 -11.88 -11.92 3.55
N TYR A 344 -12.55 -13.09 3.66
CA TYR A 344 -13.73 -13.40 2.84
C TYR A 344 -14.97 -12.61 3.28
N GLU A 345 -15.10 -12.30 4.57
CA GLU A 345 -16.20 -11.47 5.09
C GLU A 345 -16.06 -10.03 4.63
N GLU A 346 -14.86 -9.46 4.72
CA GLU A 346 -14.54 -8.12 4.26
C GLU A 346 -14.78 -7.97 2.75
N LEU A 347 -14.28 -8.91 1.93
CA LEU A 347 -14.52 -8.89 0.48
C LEU A 347 -16.02 -8.97 0.15
N ALA A 348 -16.78 -9.83 0.85
CA ALA A 348 -18.22 -9.92 0.65
C ALA A 348 -18.95 -8.64 1.12
N ALA A 349 -18.46 -7.97 2.17
CA ALA A 349 -19.01 -6.70 2.64
C ALA A 349 -18.77 -5.58 1.62
N ALA A 350 -17.57 -5.51 1.03
CA ALA A 350 -17.25 -4.54 -0.02
C ALA A 350 -18.17 -4.70 -1.25
N TYR A 351 -18.40 -5.93 -1.73
CA TYR A 351 -19.34 -6.17 -2.84
C TYR A 351 -20.79 -5.76 -2.52
N ARG A 352 -21.25 -6.02 -1.29
CA ARG A 352 -22.60 -5.57 -0.87
C ARG A 352 -22.72 -4.05 -0.85
N ARG A 353 -21.69 -3.33 -0.42
CA ARG A 353 -21.69 -1.85 -0.40
C ARG A 353 -21.82 -1.25 -1.79
N VAL A 354 -21.24 -1.90 -2.80
CA VAL A 354 -21.35 -1.49 -4.21
C VAL A 354 -22.67 -1.96 -4.86
N GLY A 355 -23.47 -2.78 -4.17
CA GLY A 355 -24.76 -3.30 -4.65
C GLY A 355 -24.66 -4.63 -5.42
N ASP A 356 -23.49 -5.26 -5.50
CA ASP A 356 -23.33 -6.56 -6.15
C ASP A 356 -23.55 -7.73 -5.16
N ASP A 357 -24.83 -7.98 -4.87
CA ASP A 357 -25.25 -9.09 -4.02
C ASP A 357 -24.92 -10.47 -4.61
N GLN A 358 -24.75 -10.59 -5.93
CA GLN A 358 -24.42 -11.86 -6.57
C GLN A 358 -22.95 -12.22 -6.33
N ALA A 359 -22.03 -11.27 -6.52
CA ALA A 359 -20.62 -11.43 -6.18
C ALA A 359 -20.43 -11.70 -4.68
N ALA A 360 -21.12 -10.95 -3.80
CA ALA A 360 -21.05 -11.18 -2.36
C ALA A 360 -21.47 -12.61 -1.97
N ARG A 361 -22.54 -13.15 -2.58
CA ARG A 361 -22.96 -14.55 -2.38
C ARG A 361 -21.93 -15.55 -2.90
N ARG A 362 -21.29 -15.28 -4.04
CA ARG A 362 -20.21 -16.14 -4.57
C ARG A 362 -19.01 -16.20 -3.64
N VAL A 363 -18.60 -15.07 -3.05
CA VAL A 363 -17.50 -15.02 -2.07
C VAL A 363 -17.86 -15.82 -0.81
N GLN A 364 -19.08 -15.68 -0.29
CA GLN A 364 -19.55 -16.46 0.86
C GLN A 364 -19.65 -17.97 0.56
N LEU A 365 -20.04 -18.33 -0.67
CA LEU A 365 -20.00 -19.73 -1.12
C LEU A 365 -18.57 -20.27 -1.15
N ALA A 366 -17.61 -19.50 -1.68
CA ALA A 366 -16.20 -19.86 -1.70
C ALA A 366 -15.64 -20.05 -0.28
N LYS A 367 -15.99 -19.15 0.65
CA LYS A 367 -15.68 -19.29 2.08
C LYS A 367 -16.16 -20.64 2.63
N GLN A 368 -17.43 -21.00 2.43
CA GLN A 368 -17.97 -22.28 2.91
C GLN A 368 -17.28 -23.51 2.28
N ARG A 369 -16.91 -23.43 0.99
CA ARG A 369 -16.15 -24.49 0.32
C ARG A 369 -14.76 -24.67 0.92
N ARG A 370 -14.11 -23.59 1.35
CA ARG A 370 -12.80 -23.64 2.01
C ARG A 370 -12.92 -24.18 3.44
N VAL A 371 -13.94 -23.75 4.20
CA VAL A 371 -14.28 -24.32 5.52
C VAL A 371 -14.56 -25.82 5.44
N ARG A 372 -15.19 -26.30 4.36
CA ARG A 372 -15.41 -27.74 4.17
C ARG A 372 -14.10 -28.52 4.24
N GLY A 373 -13.00 -27.98 3.69
CA GLY A 373 -11.68 -28.61 3.72
C GLY A 373 -11.12 -28.80 5.13
N THR A 374 -11.53 -27.99 6.11
CA THR A 374 -11.08 -28.09 7.50
C THR A 374 -11.94 -29.03 8.36
N ARG A 375 -13.05 -29.56 7.82
CA ARG A 375 -13.97 -30.43 8.57
C ARG A 375 -13.53 -31.91 8.57
N PRO A 376 -13.95 -32.69 9.59
CA PRO A 376 -13.85 -34.14 9.58
C PRO A 376 -14.52 -34.76 8.34
N TRP A 377 -14.17 -36.00 8.01
CA TRP A 377 -14.62 -36.67 6.77
C TRP A 377 -16.16 -36.68 6.60
N TYR A 378 -16.94 -36.91 7.67
CA TYR A 378 -18.41 -36.89 7.62
C TYR A 378 -18.93 -35.48 7.30
N GLY A 379 -18.32 -34.44 7.88
CA GLY A 379 -18.66 -33.04 7.62
C GLY A 379 -18.28 -32.60 6.20
N ARG A 380 -17.26 -33.23 5.60
CA ARG A 380 -16.90 -33.04 4.18
C ARG A 380 -17.96 -33.63 3.26
N VAL A 381 -18.36 -34.89 3.48
CA VAL A 381 -19.41 -35.57 2.69
C VAL A 381 -20.72 -34.77 2.75
N TRP A 382 -21.14 -34.38 3.95
CA TRP A 382 -22.33 -33.54 4.12
C TRP A 382 -22.20 -32.18 3.40
N GLY A 383 -21.03 -31.54 3.46
CA GLY A 383 -20.76 -30.30 2.73
C GLY A 383 -20.80 -30.48 1.21
N TYR A 384 -20.42 -31.63 0.66
CA TYR A 384 -20.59 -31.92 -0.77
C TYR A 384 -22.07 -32.07 -1.15
N VAL A 385 -22.85 -32.78 -0.32
CA VAL A 385 -24.30 -32.89 -0.51
C VAL A 385 -24.96 -31.51 -0.50
N GLN A 386 -24.60 -30.63 0.45
CA GLN A 386 -25.12 -29.26 0.54
C GLN A 386 -24.71 -28.37 -0.65
N ASP A 387 -23.50 -28.51 -1.18
CA ASP A 387 -23.02 -27.74 -2.34
C ASP A 387 -23.74 -28.17 -3.64
N ALA A 388 -23.97 -29.48 -3.80
CA ALA A 388 -24.64 -30.06 -4.96
C ALA A 388 -26.15 -29.75 -4.98
N THR A 389 -26.82 -29.85 -3.83
CA THR A 389 -28.27 -29.66 -3.73
C THR A 389 -28.65 -28.18 -3.72
N VAL A 390 -28.09 -27.39 -2.79
CA VAL A 390 -28.56 -26.01 -2.52
C VAL A 390 -27.44 -24.97 -2.56
N GLY A 391 -26.18 -25.37 -2.79
CA GLY A 391 -25.04 -24.45 -2.74
C GLY A 391 -24.94 -23.76 -1.38
N TYR A 392 -25.10 -24.50 -0.27
CA TYR A 392 -25.14 -23.96 1.10
C TYR A 392 -26.24 -22.91 1.35
N GLY A 393 -27.34 -22.94 0.59
CA GLY A 393 -28.44 -21.97 0.71
C GLY A 393 -28.24 -20.69 -0.11
N PHE A 394 -27.13 -20.58 -0.85
CA PHE A 394 -26.88 -19.43 -1.73
C PHE A 394 -27.41 -19.62 -3.16
N ARG A 395 -27.87 -20.83 -3.53
CA ARG A 395 -28.45 -21.15 -4.86
C ARG A 395 -29.77 -21.93 -4.74
N PRO A 396 -30.86 -21.32 -4.23
CA PRO A 396 -32.14 -22.02 -3.99
C PRO A 396 -32.79 -22.58 -5.26
N LEU A 397 -32.57 -21.98 -6.43
CA LEU A 397 -33.13 -22.47 -7.71
C LEU A 397 -32.65 -23.89 -8.08
N ARG A 398 -31.50 -24.34 -7.57
CA ARG A 398 -31.05 -25.72 -7.77
C ARG A 398 -31.95 -26.72 -7.05
N ALA A 399 -32.47 -26.36 -5.88
CA ALA A 399 -33.40 -27.21 -5.15
C ALA A 399 -34.71 -27.38 -5.92
N CYS A 400 -35.20 -26.32 -6.60
CA CYS A 400 -36.34 -26.43 -7.51
C CYS A 400 -36.06 -27.38 -8.68
N ALA A 401 -34.89 -27.29 -9.30
CA ALA A 401 -34.51 -28.21 -10.38
C ALA A 401 -34.45 -29.67 -9.89
N TRP A 402 -33.89 -29.92 -8.71
CA TRP A 402 -33.89 -31.24 -8.09
C TRP A 402 -35.30 -31.75 -7.80
N LEU A 403 -36.19 -30.92 -7.26
CA LEU A 403 -37.60 -31.28 -7.03
C LEU A 403 -38.30 -31.63 -8.35
N LEU A 404 -38.07 -30.87 -9.43
CA LEU A 404 -38.63 -31.16 -10.75
C LEU A 404 -38.06 -32.45 -11.35
N SER A 405 -36.76 -32.71 -11.18
CA SER A 405 -36.15 -33.97 -11.62
C SER A 405 -36.69 -35.17 -10.86
N LEU A 406 -36.84 -35.07 -9.54
CA LEU A 406 -37.44 -36.12 -8.71
C LEU A 406 -38.91 -36.34 -9.06
N LEU A 407 -39.65 -35.25 -9.34
CA LEU A 407 -41.02 -35.32 -9.82
C LEU A 407 -41.11 -36.08 -11.14
N ALA A 408 -40.23 -35.78 -12.11
CA ALA A 408 -40.20 -36.48 -13.39
C ALA A 408 -39.86 -37.97 -13.24
N ILE A 409 -38.86 -38.29 -12.40
CA ILE A 409 -38.44 -39.68 -12.13
C ILE A 409 -39.56 -40.46 -11.43
N GLY A 410 -40.18 -39.90 -10.39
CA GLY A 410 -41.29 -40.55 -9.69
C GLY A 410 -42.51 -40.71 -10.59
N SER A 411 -42.86 -39.67 -11.38
CA SER A 411 -43.98 -39.73 -12.33
C SER A 411 -43.76 -40.83 -13.38
N LEU A 412 -42.53 -41.00 -13.85
CA LEU A 412 -42.19 -42.07 -14.78
C LEU A 412 -42.22 -43.45 -14.11
N ALA A 413 -41.65 -43.59 -12.91
CA ALA A 413 -41.61 -44.85 -12.19
C ALA A 413 -43.01 -45.36 -11.85
N TYR A 414 -43.86 -44.51 -11.28
CA TYR A 414 -45.24 -44.86 -10.91
C TYR A 414 -46.21 -44.86 -12.09
N GLY A 415 -45.89 -44.16 -13.18
CA GLY A 415 -46.61 -44.28 -14.45
C GLY A 415 -46.33 -45.59 -15.19
N LEU A 416 -45.15 -46.18 -14.98
CA LEU A 416 -44.81 -47.51 -15.52
C LEU A 416 -45.31 -48.64 -14.59
N HIS A 417 -45.29 -48.42 -13.28
CA HIS A 417 -45.70 -49.39 -12.27
C HIS A 417 -46.69 -48.76 -11.29
N HIS A 418 -47.97 -48.98 -11.58
CA HIS A 418 -49.05 -48.36 -10.84
C HIS A 418 -49.16 -49.00 -9.43
N PRO A 419 -49.14 -48.20 -8.35
CA PRO A 419 -49.37 -48.69 -7.00
C PRO A 419 -50.81 -49.20 -6.85
N HIS A 420 -51.00 -50.18 -5.98
CA HIS A 420 -52.32 -50.77 -5.76
C HIS A 420 -53.19 -49.87 -4.89
N ALA A 421 -54.48 -49.75 -5.24
CA ALA A 421 -55.44 -49.02 -4.43
C ALA A 421 -55.69 -49.75 -3.11
N LEU A 422 -55.56 -49.05 -1.98
CA LEU A 422 -55.81 -49.60 -0.64
C LEU A 422 -57.29 -49.95 -0.42
N LYS A 423 -58.19 -49.21 -1.07
CA LYS A 423 -59.64 -49.49 -1.11
C LYS A 423 -60.17 -49.36 -2.54
N ALA A 424 -60.39 -50.50 -3.19
CA ALA A 424 -60.78 -50.56 -4.61
C ALA A 424 -62.08 -49.80 -4.97
N SER A 425 -62.97 -49.56 -4.01
CA SER A 425 -64.26 -48.87 -4.21
C SER A 425 -64.26 -47.37 -3.91
N GLU A 426 -63.20 -46.82 -3.31
CA GLU A 426 -63.12 -45.42 -2.84
C GLU A 426 -61.92 -44.66 -3.42
N ALA A 427 -61.04 -45.33 -4.18
CA ALA A 427 -59.81 -44.72 -4.68
C ALA A 427 -60.10 -43.75 -5.86
N PRO A 428 -59.54 -42.52 -5.85
CA PRO A 428 -59.63 -41.59 -6.96
C PRO A 428 -58.88 -42.10 -8.20
N HIS A 429 -59.13 -41.52 -9.37
CA HIS A 429 -58.36 -41.84 -10.58
C HIS A 429 -56.86 -41.62 -10.35
N PHE A 430 -56.06 -42.68 -10.52
CA PHE A 430 -54.63 -42.63 -10.31
C PHE A 430 -53.97 -41.67 -11.31
N ASN A 431 -53.24 -40.68 -10.80
CA ASN A 431 -52.39 -39.82 -11.62
C ASN A 431 -50.96 -39.85 -11.09
N PRO A 432 -49.99 -40.38 -11.86
CA PRO A 432 -48.63 -40.58 -11.37
C PRO A 432 -47.91 -39.26 -11.03
N VAL A 433 -48.28 -38.16 -11.68
CA VAL A 433 -47.70 -36.83 -11.40
C VAL A 433 -48.20 -36.30 -10.06
N PHE A 434 -49.51 -36.31 -9.82
CA PHE A 434 -50.08 -35.84 -8.55
C PHE A 434 -49.74 -36.75 -7.38
N TYR A 435 -49.67 -38.06 -7.60
CA TYR A 435 -49.15 -39.01 -6.61
C TYR A 435 -47.70 -38.70 -6.22
N THR A 436 -46.84 -38.41 -7.20
CA THR A 436 -45.44 -38.04 -6.91
C THR A 436 -45.33 -36.65 -6.27
N LEU A 437 -46.22 -35.71 -6.60
CA LEU A 437 -46.30 -34.41 -5.95
C LEU A 437 -46.70 -34.53 -4.47
N ASP A 438 -47.67 -35.38 -4.14
CA ASP A 438 -48.06 -35.67 -2.75
C ASP A 438 -46.86 -36.16 -1.93
N LEU A 439 -46.11 -37.11 -2.49
CA LEU A 439 -44.91 -37.64 -1.85
C LEU A 439 -43.81 -36.57 -1.66
N LEU A 440 -43.67 -35.61 -2.58
CA LEU A 440 -42.57 -34.62 -2.55
C LEU A 440 -42.91 -33.35 -1.76
N LEU A 441 -44.18 -32.95 -1.69
CA LEU A 441 -44.64 -31.69 -1.12
C LEU A 441 -45.40 -31.91 0.20
N PRO A 442 -44.73 -31.87 1.35
CA PRO A 442 -45.32 -32.31 2.61
C PRO A 442 -46.50 -31.47 3.15
N VAL A 443 -46.73 -30.29 2.55
CA VAL A 443 -47.75 -29.34 2.99
C VAL A 443 -49.01 -29.42 2.12
N ILE A 444 -48.92 -30.00 0.92
CA ILE A 444 -50.02 -30.05 -0.05
C ILE A 444 -50.35 -31.51 -0.29
N SER A 445 -51.58 -31.91 0.02
CA SER A 445 -52.11 -33.23 -0.31
C SER A 445 -53.20 -33.10 -1.38
N PHE A 446 -53.02 -33.84 -2.48
CA PHE A 446 -53.95 -34.04 -3.57
C PHE A 446 -54.76 -35.34 -3.40
N GLY A 447 -54.59 -36.04 -2.27
CA GLY A 447 -55.36 -37.23 -1.88
C GLY A 447 -54.98 -38.53 -2.62
N GLN A 448 -53.84 -38.55 -3.31
CA GLN A 448 -53.35 -39.72 -4.05
C GLN A 448 -52.47 -40.59 -3.14
N GLU A 449 -51.58 -40.01 -2.33
CA GLU A 449 -50.71 -40.78 -1.43
C GLU A 449 -51.49 -41.68 -0.46
N GLU A 450 -52.58 -41.17 0.14
CA GLU A 450 -53.38 -41.92 1.11
C GLU A 450 -54.22 -43.05 0.47
N ALA A 451 -54.45 -42.98 -0.83
CA ALA A 451 -55.32 -43.93 -1.55
C ALA A 451 -54.55 -45.12 -2.15
N PHE A 452 -53.24 -44.99 -2.37
CA PHE A 452 -52.43 -45.95 -3.11
C PHE A 452 -51.19 -46.38 -2.32
N ALA A 453 -50.97 -47.70 -2.20
CA ALA A 453 -49.80 -48.25 -1.54
C ALA A 453 -48.86 -48.92 -2.55
N PRO A 454 -47.63 -48.43 -2.72
CA PRO A 454 -46.61 -49.08 -3.52
C PRO A 454 -46.00 -50.26 -2.74
N GLU A 455 -45.68 -51.35 -3.44
CA GLU A 455 -45.05 -52.54 -2.85
C GLU A 455 -43.61 -52.74 -3.34
N GLY A 456 -42.82 -53.44 -2.54
CA GLY A 456 -41.45 -53.82 -2.90
C GLY A 456 -40.51 -52.61 -3.05
N TRP A 457 -39.73 -52.56 -4.13
CA TRP A 457 -38.77 -51.48 -4.38
C TRP A 457 -39.42 -50.09 -4.51
N TYR A 458 -40.65 -50.02 -5.03
CA TYR A 458 -41.39 -48.76 -5.21
C TYR A 458 -41.83 -48.13 -3.88
N GLN A 459 -41.91 -48.92 -2.81
CA GLN A 459 -42.14 -48.42 -1.46
C GLN A 459 -40.92 -47.70 -0.90
N TYR A 460 -39.72 -48.26 -1.09
CA TYR A 460 -38.47 -47.59 -0.71
C TYR A 460 -38.23 -46.32 -1.53
N LEU A 461 -38.61 -46.32 -2.82
CA LEU A 461 -38.61 -45.11 -3.64
C LEU A 461 -39.54 -44.03 -3.07
N ALA A 462 -40.74 -44.40 -2.62
CA ALA A 462 -41.70 -43.47 -2.01
C ALA A 462 -41.12 -42.83 -0.75
N TYR A 463 -40.56 -43.65 0.16
CA TYR A 463 -39.88 -43.13 1.36
C TYR A 463 -38.71 -42.20 1.03
N GLY A 464 -37.93 -42.54 0.00
CA GLY A 464 -36.84 -41.69 -0.49
C GLY A 464 -37.33 -40.33 -1.01
N LEU A 465 -38.42 -40.33 -1.79
CA LEU A 465 -39.06 -39.11 -2.29
C LEU A 465 -39.60 -38.26 -1.14
N ILE A 466 -40.29 -38.85 -0.15
CA ILE A 466 -40.78 -38.15 1.03
C ILE A 466 -39.64 -37.47 1.79
N ILE A 467 -38.63 -38.23 2.20
CA ILE A 467 -37.51 -37.69 3.00
C ILE A 467 -36.78 -36.57 2.23
N THR A 468 -36.51 -36.78 0.94
CA THR A 468 -35.81 -35.79 0.12
C THR A 468 -36.67 -34.56 -0.16
N GLY A 469 -37.98 -34.76 -0.36
CA GLY A 469 -39.00 -33.73 -0.52
C GLY A 469 -39.04 -32.80 0.68
N TRP A 470 -39.13 -33.34 1.90
CA TRP A 470 -39.05 -32.57 3.15
C TRP A 470 -37.79 -31.69 3.23
N ILE A 471 -36.61 -32.26 2.91
CA ILE A 471 -35.33 -31.54 2.97
C ILE A 471 -35.28 -30.40 1.93
N LEU A 472 -35.63 -30.69 0.68
CA LEU A 472 -35.56 -29.73 -0.41
C LEU A 472 -36.65 -28.65 -0.29
N ALA A 473 -37.89 -29.02 0.02
CA ALA A 473 -39.01 -28.09 0.17
C ALA A 473 -38.76 -27.08 1.30
N THR A 474 -38.28 -27.54 2.47
CA THR A 474 -37.91 -26.65 3.58
C THR A 474 -36.83 -25.65 3.15
N THR A 475 -35.90 -26.08 2.30
CA THR A 475 -34.82 -25.20 1.82
C THR A 475 -35.30 -24.21 0.77
N VAL A 476 -36.21 -24.61 -0.13
CA VAL A 476 -36.84 -23.70 -1.10
C VAL A 476 -37.65 -22.63 -0.37
N VAL A 477 -38.49 -23.01 0.60
CA VAL A 477 -39.27 -22.07 1.42
C VAL A 477 -38.34 -21.09 2.12
N THR A 478 -37.30 -21.57 2.81
CA THR A 478 -36.32 -20.71 3.47
C THR A 478 -35.61 -19.76 2.50
N GLY A 479 -35.27 -20.24 1.31
CA GLY A 479 -34.64 -19.46 0.24
C GLY A 479 -35.55 -18.35 -0.29
N VAL A 480 -36.82 -18.68 -0.56
CA VAL A 480 -37.85 -17.76 -1.05
C VAL A 480 -38.18 -16.70 0.01
N THR A 481 -38.37 -17.11 1.27
CA THR A 481 -38.63 -16.17 2.37
C THR A 481 -37.48 -15.16 2.53
N ARG A 482 -36.22 -15.58 2.41
CA ARG A 482 -35.05 -14.68 2.46
C ARG A 482 -34.96 -13.72 1.27
N THR A 483 -35.44 -14.12 0.09
CA THR A 483 -35.49 -13.22 -1.08
C THR A 483 -36.65 -12.24 -0.99
N VAL A 484 -37.79 -12.65 -0.45
CA VAL A 484 -38.98 -11.81 -0.29
C VAL A 484 -38.81 -10.79 0.85
N SER A 485 -38.13 -11.15 1.95
CA SER A 485 -37.87 -10.23 3.06
C SER A 485 -36.79 -9.16 2.78
N ARG A 486 -36.26 -9.10 1.55
CA ARG A 486 -35.22 -8.17 1.11
C ARG A 486 -35.69 -7.21 0.00
N GLN A 487 -36.93 -7.37 -0.45
CA GLN A 487 -37.69 -6.35 -1.17
C GLN A 487 -38.52 -5.57 -0.16
#